data_AF-K0S510-F1
#
_entry.id   AF-K0S510-F1
#
_cell.length_a   1.000
_cell.length_b   1.000
_cell.length_c   1.000
_cell.angle_alpha   90.00
_cell.angle_beta   90.00
_cell.angle_gamma   90.00
#
_symmetry.space_group_name_H-M   'P 1'
#
loop_
_entity.id
_entity.type
_entity.pdbx_description
1 polymer ?
#
loop_
_entity_poly.entity_id
_entity_poly.type
_entity_poly.pdbx_seq_one_letter_code
_entity_poly.pdbx_strand_id
1 'polypeptide(L)'
;MKHRTEMEDMGYTFGNLLFYRDSGEVSPEVYDVILYQILKENDPSQAQEFYQSVMNGDEQTKNSYVENYWSYVKEELQKHVDGTLRDLDKWSSKASSYDINTHPRVPLILQHNSFVKETFTRVKNNLDYM
;
A
#
# COMPACT_ATOMS: atom_id res chain seq x y z
N MET A 1 -2.48 -1.53 -13.08
CA MET A 1 -2.26 -1.57 -11.62
C MET A 1 -1.19 -2.63 -11.41
N LYS A 2 0.05 -2.24 -11.09
CA LYS A 2 1.22 -3.13 -11.16
C LYS A 2 1.23 -4.29 -10.15
N HIS A 3 0.39 -4.26 -9.12
CA HIS A 3 0.36 -5.24 -8.03
C HIS A 3 -0.89 -6.15 -8.02
N ARG A 4 -1.79 -5.97 -8.99
CA ARG A 4 -3.07 -6.69 -9.01
C ARG A 4 -2.86 -8.17 -9.31
N THR A 5 -2.00 -8.46 -10.28
CA THR A 5 -1.67 -9.83 -10.68
C THR A 5 -0.99 -10.56 -9.53
N GLU A 6 -0.05 -9.91 -8.84
CA GLU A 6 0.68 -10.46 -7.70
C GLU A 6 -0.25 -10.78 -6.53
N MET A 7 -1.18 -9.88 -6.19
CA MET A 7 -2.21 -10.11 -5.18
C MET A 7 -3.10 -11.31 -5.54
N GLU A 8 -3.61 -11.36 -6.78
CA GLU A 8 -4.47 -12.44 -7.26
C GLU A 8 -3.73 -13.78 -7.30
N ASP A 9 -2.45 -13.79 -7.71
CA ASP A 9 -1.59 -14.97 -7.73
C ASP A 9 -1.45 -15.59 -6.33
N MET A 10 -1.32 -14.74 -5.31
CA MET A 10 -1.15 -15.13 -3.89
C MET A 10 -2.48 -15.44 -3.19
N GLY A 11 -3.61 -15.45 -3.92
CA GLY A 11 -4.93 -15.74 -3.35
C GLY A 11 -5.52 -14.62 -2.50
N TYR A 12 -4.94 -13.42 -2.55
CA TYR A 12 -5.44 -12.26 -1.83
C TYR A 12 -6.47 -11.47 -2.65
N THR A 13 -7.24 -10.66 -1.95
CA THR A 13 -8.20 -9.72 -2.51
C THR A 13 -7.92 -8.31 -2.00
N PHE A 14 -8.56 -7.29 -2.58
CA PHE A 14 -8.49 -5.94 -2.03
C PHE A 14 -8.95 -5.84 -0.57
N GLY A 15 -9.79 -6.77 -0.10
CA GLY A 15 -10.20 -6.85 1.31
C GLY A 15 -9.08 -7.31 2.25
N ASN A 16 -8.00 -7.91 1.73
CA ASN A 16 -6.82 -8.31 2.49
C ASN A 16 -5.77 -7.19 2.54
N LEU A 17 -5.74 -6.31 1.54
CA LEU A 17 -4.74 -5.24 1.41
C LEU A 17 -5.21 -3.95 2.08
N LEU A 18 -5.06 -3.87 3.39
CA LEU A 18 -5.69 -2.84 4.23
C LEU A 18 -4.68 -1.86 4.81
N PHE A 19 -5.09 -0.59 4.80
CA PHE A 19 -4.50 0.49 5.58
C PHE A 19 -5.51 0.90 6.64
N TYR A 20 -5.21 0.64 7.91
CA TYR A 20 -6.15 0.90 9.00
C TYR A 20 -6.18 2.39 9.32
N ARG A 21 -7.34 3.02 9.13
CA ARG A 21 -7.50 4.48 9.30
C ARG A 21 -7.11 4.96 10.69
N ASP A 22 -7.58 4.28 11.74
CA ASP A 22 -7.47 4.83 13.09
C ASP A 22 -6.07 4.63 13.68
N SER A 23 -5.41 3.50 13.39
CA SER A 23 -4.07 3.17 13.88
C SER A 23 -2.94 3.55 12.91
N GLY A 24 -3.21 3.64 11.61
CA GLY A 24 -2.17 3.73 10.57
C GLY A 24 -1.40 2.42 10.37
N GLU A 25 -1.88 1.31 10.94
CA GLU A 25 -1.30 -0.01 10.70
C GLU A 25 -1.56 -0.45 9.27
N VAL A 26 -0.70 -1.35 8.78
CA VAL A 26 -0.80 -1.94 7.45
C VAL A 26 -0.98 -3.43 7.64
N SER A 27 -1.89 -4.05 6.90
CA SER A 27 -2.07 -5.50 6.98
C SER A 27 -0.83 -6.24 6.45
N PRO A 28 -0.48 -7.40 7.03
CA PRO A 28 0.69 -8.19 6.61
C PRO A 28 0.69 -8.51 5.11
N GLU A 29 -0.49 -8.74 4.53
CA GLU A 29 -0.64 -9.09 3.11
C GLU A 29 -0.15 -7.97 2.17
N VAL A 30 -0.14 -6.71 2.62
CA VAL A 30 0.49 -5.61 1.85
C VAL A 30 2.00 -5.81 1.78
N TYR A 31 2.64 -6.21 2.88
CA TYR A 31 4.08 -6.49 2.90
C TYR A 31 4.40 -7.68 2.01
N ASP A 32 3.56 -8.73 2.05
CA ASP A 32 3.72 -9.93 1.24
C ASP A 32 3.68 -9.61 -0.26
N VAL A 33 2.70 -8.82 -0.71
CA VAL A 33 2.57 -8.43 -2.14
C VAL A 33 3.76 -7.56 -2.59
N ILE A 34 4.21 -6.62 -1.76
CA ILE A 34 5.37 -5.78 -2.07
C ILE A 34 6.63 -6.65 -2.18
N LEU A 35 6.85 -7.54 -1.21
CA LEU A 35 8.01 -8.41 -1.20
C LEU A 35 8.02 -9.36 -2.40
N TYR A 36 6.89 -9.98 -2.72
CA TYR A 36 6.79 -10.88 -3.86
C TYR A 36 7.15 -10.16 -5.17
N GLN A 37 6.73 -8.92 -5.35
CA GLN A 37 7.14 -8.13 -6.50
C GLN A 37 8.65 -7.85 -6.50
N ILE A 38 9.21 -7.40 -5.38
CA ILE A 38 10.66 -7.12 -5.25
C ILE A 38 11.45 -8.38 -5.62
N LEU A 39 11.05 -9.55 -5.12
CA LEU A 39 11.70 -10.81 -5.43
C LEU A 39 11.51 -11.18 -6.90
N LYS A 40 10.31 -11.05 -7.50
CA LYS A 40 10.11 -11.34 -8.93
C LYS A 40 11.03 -10.54 -9.84
N GLU A 41 11.32 -9.29 -9.48
CA GLU A 41 12.16 -8.39 -10.27
C GLU A 41 13.66 -8.68 -10.10
N ASN A 42 14.09 -9.16 -8.92
CA ASN A 42 15.51 -9.28 -8.57
C ASN A 42 16.02 -10.72 -8.44
N ASP A 43 15.19 -11.64 -7.91
CA ASP A 43 15.50 -13.05 -7.74
C ASP A 43 14.23 -13.93 -7.89
N PRO A 44 13.92 -14.35 -9.13
CA PRO A 44 12.74 -15.18 -9.41
C PRO A 44 12.71 -16.52 -8.67
N SER A 45 13.88 -17.05 -8.27
CA SER A 45 13.94 -18.32 -7.53
C SER A 45 13.43 -18.14 -6.10
N GLN A 46 13.91 -17.09 -5.42
CA GLN A 46 13.45 -16.69 -4.10
C GLN A 46 11.99 -16.24 -4.12
N ALA A 47 11.54 -15.61 -5.21
CA ALA A 47 10.13 -15.26 -5.39
C ALA A 47 9.22 -16.50 -5.37
N GLN A 48 9.63 -17.58 -6.04
CA GLN A 48 8.87 -18.83 -6.06
C GLN A 48 8.85 -19.51 -4.67
N GLU A 49 9.98 -19.52 -3.96
CA GLU A 49 10.06 -20.07 -2.60
C GLU A 49 9.14 -19.29 -1.64
N PHE A 50 9.21 -17.95 -1.68
CA PHE A 50 8.34 -17.09 -0.89
C PHE A 50 6.87 -17.30 -1.23
N TYR A 51 6.52 -17.34 -2.52
CA TYR A 51 5.16 -17.62 -2.97
C TYR A 51 4.61 -18.94 -2.41
N GLN A 52 5.40 -20.01 -2.46
CA GLN A 52 5.00 -21.31 -1.89
C GLN A 52 4.78 -21.22 -0.37
N SER A 53 5.62 -20.47 0.35
CA SER A 53 5.43 -20.27 1.79
C SER A 53 4.09 -19.61 2.11
N VAL A 54 3.69 -18.59 1.33
CA VAL A 54 2.40 -17.91 1.47
C VAL A 54 1.25 -18.86 1.16
N MET A 55 1.31 -19.56 0.02
CA MET A 55 0.23 -20.47 -0.41
C MET A 55 0.03 -21.66 0.52
N ASN A 56 1.09 -22.12 1.19
CA ASN A 56 1.03 -23.24 2.13
C ASN A 56 0.70 -22.80 3.57
N GLY A 57 0.59 -21.48 3.83
CA GLY A 57 0.36 -20.95 5.17
C GLY A 57 1.56 -21.13 6.11
N ASP A 58 2.78 -21.22 5.57
CA ASP A 58 4.02 -21.28 6.35
C ASP A 58 4.40 -19.87 6.81
N GLU A 59 3.73 -19.42 7.87
CA GLU A 59 3.94 -18.12 8.49
C GLU A 59 5.38 -17.91 8.97
N GLN A 60 6.08 -18.97 9.40
CA GLN A 60 7.44 -18.85 9.89
C GLN A 60 8.39 -18.47 8.75
N THR A 61 8.33 -19.20 7.65
CA THR A 61 9.17 -18.91 6.47
C THR A 61 8.79 -17.55 5.90
N LYS A 62 7.49 -17.28 5.71
CA LYS A 62 7.00 -15.99 5.20
C LYS A 62 7.52 -14.80 6.01
N ASN A 63 7.36 -14.83 7.34
CA ASN A 63 7.80 -13.74 8.20
C ASN A 63 9.32 -13.60 8.20
N SER A 64 10.07 -14.70 8.12
CA SER A 64 11.53 -14.66 7.98
C SER A 64 11.97 -13.93 6.71
N TYR A 65 11.27 -14.16 5.59
CA TYR A 65 11.48 -13.42 4.35
C TYR A 65 11.19 -11.94 4.52
N VAL A 66 10.03 -11.58 5.07
CA VAL A 66 9.65 -10.18 5.29
C VAL A 66 10.67 -9.46 6.17
N GLU A 67 11.14 -10.09 7.24
CA GLU A 67 12.18 -9.54 8.13
C GLU A 67 13.51 -9.33 7.39
N ASN A 68 13.97 -10.32 6.63
CA ASN A 68 15.23 -10.25 5.88
C ASN A 68 15.23 -9.15 4.82
N TYR A 69 14.07 -8.91 4.19
CA TYR A 69 13.91 -7.92 3.12
C TYR A 69 13.20 -6.64 3.59
N TRP A 70 13.01 -6.46 4.90
CA TRP A 70 12.18 -5.39 5.45
C TRP A 70 12.61 -4.00 4.97
N SER A 71 13.91 -3.75 4.87
CA SER A 71 14.43 -2.45 4.39
C SER A 71 13.90 -2.09 3.00
N TYR A 72 13.88 -3.03 2.07
CA TYR A 72 13.38 -2.84 0.71
C TYR A 72 11.85 -2.74 0.68
N VAL A 73 11.16 -3.58 1.45
CA VAL A 73 9.70 -3.53 1.58
C VAL A 73 9.24 -2.18 2.12
N LYS A 74 9.89 -1.71 3.20
CA LYS A 74 9.64 -0.42 3.81
C LYS A 74 9.89 0.72 2.82
N GLU A 75 11.01 0.70 2.11
CA GLU A 75 11.33 1.75 1.13
C GLU A 75 10.25 1.85 0.04
N GLU A 76 9.83 0.72 -0.52
CA GLU A 76 8.83 0.73 -1.59
C GLU A 76 7.44 1.13 -1.08
N LEU A 77 7.08 0.70 0.13
CA LEU A 77 5.87 1.14 0.80
C LEU A 77 5.90 2.65 1.09
N GLN A 78 7.03 3.19 1.56
CA GLN A 78 7.19 4.63 1.79
C GLN A 78 7.02 5.42 0.48
N LYS A 79 7.61 4.97 -0.63
CA LYS A 79 7.39 5.59 -1.95
C LYS A 79 5.92 5.59 -2.36
N HIS A 80 5.22 4.49 -2.14
CA HIS A 80 3.78 4.41 -2.41
C HIS A 80 2.99 5.42 -1.57
N VAL A 81 3.25 5.47 -0.27
CA VAL A 81 2.56 6.36 0.68
C VAL A 81 2.82 7.82 0.36
N ASP A 82 4.09 8.21 0.15
CA ASP A 82 4.49 9.57 -0.19
C ASP A 82 3.93 9.98 -1.56
N GLY A 83 3.91 9.05 -2.52
CA GLY A 83 3.28 9.23 -3.83
C GLY A 83 1.79 9.54 -3.71
N THR A 84 1.05 8.74 -2.94
CA THR A 84 -0.38 8.93 -2.69
C THR A 84 -0.67 10.27 -2.03
N LEU A 85 0.10 10.67 -1.00
CA LEU A 85 -0.07 11.96 -0.33
C LEU A 85 0.12 13.14 -1.28
N ARG A 86 1.17 13.09 -2.11
CA ARG A 86 1.45 14.11 -3.13
C ARG A 86 0.34 14.19 -4.18
N ASP A 87 -0.19 13.06 -4.63
CA ASP A 87 -1.30 13.03 -5.59
C ASP A 87 -2.59 13.58 -4.97
N LEU A 88 -2.88 13.26 -3.71
CA LEU A 88 -4.02 13.83 -2.97
C LEU A 88 -3.91 15.36 -2.83
N ASP A 89 -2.72 15.89 -2.58
CA ASP A 89 -2.50 17.34 -2.52
C ASP A 89 -2.73 18.02 -3.86
N LYS A 90 -2.20 17.41 -4.93
CA LYS A 90 -2.42 17.88 -6.31
C LYS A 90 -3.91 17.88 -6.67
N TRP A 91 -4.63 16.80 -6.37
CA TRP A 91 -6.05 16.68 -6.72
C TRP A 91 -6.96 17.51 -5.84
N SER A 92 -6.62 17.71 -4.57
CA SER A 92 -7.36 18.61 -3.69
C SER A 92 -7.17 20.07 -4.11
N SER A 93 -5.96 20.46 -4.51
CA SER A 93 -5.68 21.80 -5.06
C SER A 93 -6.47 22.05 -6.34
N LYS A 94 -6.51 21.06 -7.25
CA LYS A 94 -7.31 21.14 -8.47
C LYS A 94 -8.81 21.19 -8.19
N ALA A 95 -9.31 20.38 -7.25
CA ALA A 95 -10.72 20.38 -6.89
C ALA A 95 -11.15 21.73 -6.29
N SER A 96 -10.30 22.32 -5.46
CA SER A 96 -10.54 23.60 -4.79
C SER A 96 -10.61 24.79 -5.75
N SER A 97 -10.10 24.67 -6.99
CA SER A 97 -10.16 25.75 -7.98
C SER A 97 -11.47 25.78 -8.77
N TYR A 98 -12.35 24.78 -8.63
CA TYR A 98 -13.62 24.73 -9.35
C TYR A 98 -14.72 25.52 -8.63
N ASP A 99 -15.57 26.20 -9.41
CA ASP A 99 -16.78 26.84 -8.88
C ASP A 99 -17.82 25.78 -8.51
N ILE A 100 -18.29 25.84 -7.27
CA ILE A 100 -19.28 24.90 -6.72
C ILE A 100 -20.61 24.92 -7.48
N ASN A 101 -20.99 26.06 -8.08
CA ASN A 101 -22.25 26.17 -8.83
C ASN A 101 -22.20 25.39 -10.15
N THR A 102 -21.01 25.20 -10.71
CA THR A 102 -20.80 24.41 -11.95
C THR A 102 -20.31 23.00 -11.66
N HIS A 103 -19.68 22.78 -10.50
CA HIS A 103 -19.13 21.50 -10.06
C HIS A 103 -19.61 21.15 -8.63
N PRO A 104 -20.91 20.81 -8.45
CA PRO A 104 -21.51 20.62 -7.13
C PRO A 104 -20.97 19.43 -6.32
N ARG A 105 -20.21 18.52 -6.96
CA ARG A 105 -19.57 17.38 -6.29
C ARG A 105 -18.22 17.71 -5.64
N VAL A 106 -17.67 18.90 -5.87
CA VAL A 106 -16.36 19.32 -5.32
C VAL A 106 -16.27 19.14 -3.80
N PRO A 107 -17.28 19.53 -2.99
CA PRO A 107 -17.21 19.32 -1.54
C PRO A 107 -17.03 17.86 -1.14
N LEU A 108 -17.75 16.93 -1.80
CA LEU A 108 -17.64 15.49 -1.53
C LEU A 108 -16.25 14.95 -1.91
N ILE A 109 -15.70 15.40 -3.03
CA ILE A 109 -14.35 15.02 -3.47
C ILE A 109 -13.30 15.49 -2.45
N LEU A 110 -13.41 16.75 -1.99
CA LEU A 110 -12.48 17.30 -0.99
C LEU A 110 -12.57 16.56 0.35
N GLN A 111 -13.78 16.20 0.79
CA GLN A 111 -14.00 15.38 1.98
C GLN A 111 -13.37 13.99 1.82
N HIS A 112 -13.58 13.33 0.68
CA HIS A 112 -12.98 12.04 0.38
C HIS A 112 -11.44 12.11 0.36
N ASN A 113 -10.87 13.10 -0.33
CA ASN A 113 -9.42 13.27 -0.37
C ASN A 113 -8.84 13.50 1.04
N SER A 114 -9.53 14.30 1.86
CA SER A 114 -9.12 14.53 3.26
C SER A 114 -9.16 13.24 4.07
N PHE A 115 -10.23 12.44 3.92
CA PHE A 115 -10.36 11.14 4.57
C PHE A 115 -9.21 10.19 4.21
N VAL A 116 -8.85 10.07 2.93
CA VAL A 116 -7.74 9.22 2.50
C VAL A 116 -6.39 9.79 2.97
N LYS A 117 -6.21 11.12 2.91
CA LYS A 117 -4.99 11.80 3.35
C LYS A 117 -4.72 11.58 4.85
N GLU A 118 -5.75 11.65 5.69
CA GLU A 118 -5.63 11.34 7.12
C GLU A 118 -5.09 9.93 7.35
N THR A 119 -5.64 8.93 6.65
CA THR A 119 -5.18 7.53 6.75
C THR A 119 -3.72 7.41 6.35
N PHE A 120 -3.35 7.90 5.16
CA PHE A 120 -1.98 7.76 4.65
C PHE A 120 -0.96 8.59 5.43
N THR A 121 -1.38 9.69 6.07
CA THR A 121 -0.50 10.46 6.98
C THR A 121 -0.16 9.65 8.23
N ARG A 122 -1.12 8.90 8.79
CA ARG A 122 -0.87 8.02 9.94
C ARG A 122 0.04 6.86 9.57
N VAL A 123 -0.22 6.22 8.42
CA VAL A 123 0.64 5.16 7.88
C VAL A 123 2.07 5.68 7.70
N LYS A 124 2.23 6.87 7.09
CA LYS A 124 3.53 7.52 6.95
C LYS A 124 4.24 7.69 8.28
N ASN A 125 3.55 8.26 9.28
CA ASN A 125 4.13 8.46 10.60
C ASN A 125 4.64 7.14 11.19
N ASN A 126 3.83 6.07 11.13
CA ASN A 126 4.24 4.77 11.63
C ASN A 126 5.50 4.24 10.91
N LEU A 127 5.53 4.31 9.58
CA LEU A 127 6.69 3.88 8.78
C LEU A 127 7.95 4.70 9.11
N ASP A 128 7.80 6.00 9.38
CA ASP A 128 8.93 6.87 9.69
C ASP A 128 9.53 6.56 11.09
N TYR A 129 8.77 5.95 12.00
CA TYR A 129 9.23 5.54 13.35
C TYR A 129 9.60 4.06 13.49
N MET A 130 9.30 3.21 12.50
CA MET A 130 9.71 1.80 12.42
C MET A 130 11.17 1.66 11.98
#